data_AF-A0A955CMC0-F1
#
_entry.id   AF-A0A955CMC0-F1
#
_cell.length_a   1.000
_cell.length_b   1.000
_cell.length_c   1.000
_cell.angle_alpha   90.00
_cell.angle_beta   90.00
_cell.angle_gamma   90.00
#
_symmetry.space_group_name_H-M   'P 1'
#
loop_
_entity.id
_entity.type
_entity.pdbx_description
1 polymer ?
#
loop_
_entity_poly.entity_id
_entity_poly.type
_entity_poly.pdbx_seq_one_letter_code
_entity_poly.pdbx_strand_id
1 'polypeptide(L)'
;NSADNGGINNAIGVVDPTKFVLANSLDEIVLRNPVTNMEIDRINYDGSFPGGAGVSCQLRTLPPIASANDSAANMCAATSSYGAGDLGSPGAANTCP
;
A
#
# COMPACT_ATOMS: atom_id res chain seq x y z
N ASN A 1 -10.54 -20.82 -7.42
CA ASN A 1 -9.06 -20.67 -7.36
C ASN A 1 -8.79 -19.63 -6.29
N SER A 2 -8.30 -20.05 -5.13
CA SER A 2 -8.19 -19.27 -3.89
C SER A 2 -6.89 -18.46 -3.79
N ALA A 3 -6.32 -18.06 -4.92
CA ALA A 3 -4.95 -17.54 -4.98
C ALA A 3 -4.86 -16.01 -4.96
N ASP A 4 -5.95 -15.29 -5.22
CA ASP A 4 -5.96 -13.83 -5.24
C ASP A 4 -6.61 -13.27 -3.96
N ASN A 5 -5.89 -12.38 -3.26
CA ASN A 5 -6.36 -11.64 -2.09
C ASN A 5 -6.98 -12.51 -0.97
N GLY A 6 -6.38 -13.66 -0.69
CA GLY A 6 -6.78 -14.52 0.43
C GLY A 6 -8.19 -15.11 0.34
N GLY A 7 -8.78 -15.15 -0.87
CA GLY A 7 -10.14 -15.66 -1.08
C GLY A 7 -11.25 -14.65 -0.77
N ILE A 8 -10.91 -13.37 -0.61
CA ILE A 8 -11.89 -12.29 -0.42
C ILE A 8 -12.53 -11.94 -1.78
N ASN A 9 -13.82 -12.23 -1.91
CA ASN A 9 -14.62 -11.80 -3.06
C ASN A 9 -14.66 -10.26 -3.12
N ASN A 10 -14.44 -9.69 -4.31
CA ASN A 10 -14.36 -8.23 -4.54
C ASN A 10 -13.22 -7.52 -3.81
N ALA A 11 -12.17 -8.23 -3.40
CA ALA A 11 -10.95 -7.55 -3.01
C ALA A 11 -10.44 -6.69 -4.17
N ILE A 12 -9.98 -5.47 -3.85
CA ILE A 12 -9.47 -4.53 -4.83
C ILE A 12 -8.33 -5.22 -5.60
N GLY A 13 -8.56 -5.42 -6.90
CA GLY A 13 -7.58 -5.96 -7.85
C GLY A 13 -6.85 -4.83 -8.57
N VAL A 14 -6.69 -4.94 -9.89
CA VAL A 14 -6.20 -3.83 -10.72
C VAL A 14 -7.17 -2.67 -10.62
N VAL A 15 -6.70 -1.55 -10.07
CA VAL A 15 -7.53 -0.34 -9.93
C VAL A 15 -7.34 0.54 -11.14
N ASP A 16 -8.45 1.06 -11.64
CA ASP A 16 -8.44 2.15 -12.62
C ASP A 16 -7.71 3.35 -11.97
N PRO A 17 -6.56 3.78 -12.53
CA PRO A 17 -5.75 4.85 -11.93
C PRO A 17 -6.47 6.20 -11.96
N THR A 18 -7.60 6.32 -12.67
CA THR A 18 -8.46 7.51 -12.63
C THR A 18 -9.46 7.49 -11.46
N LYS A 19 -9.67 6.33 -10.84
CA LYS A 19 -10.61 6.12 -9.74
C LYS A 19 -9.93 5.94 -8.38
N PHE A 20 -8.67 5.53 -8.39
CA PHE A 20 -7.83 5.40 -7.20
C PHE A 20 -6.44 5.91 -7.55
N VAL A 21 -6.19 7.16 -7.18
CA VAL A 21 -4.96 7.87 -7.49
C VAL A 21 -4.05 7.75 -6.27
N LEU A 22 -2.83 7.25 -6.46
CA LEU A 22 -1.78 7.32 -5.46
C LEU A 22 -0.85 8.47 -5.83
N ALA A 23 -1.16 9.68 -5.36
CA ALA A 23 -0.42 10.90 -5.69
C ALA A 23 0.75 11.10 -4.73
N ASN A 24 1.81 11.81 -5.17
CA ASN A 24 2.94 12.17 -4.29
C ASN A 24 2.62 13.41 -3.42
N SER A 25 1.38 13.53 -2.94
CA SER A 25 0.86 14.62 -2.11
C SER A 25 0.20 14.05 -0.85
N LEU A 26 -0.26 14.93 0.04
CA LEU A 26 -1.07 14.53 1.19
C LEU A 26 -2.34 13.82 0.72
N ASP A 27 -2.55 12.60 1.18
CA ASP A 27 -3.72 11.78 0.87
C ASP A 27 -3.84 10.58 1.84
N GLU A 28 -4.86 9.74 1.63
CA GLU A 28 -5.22 8.63 2.50
C GLU A 28 -5.74 7.40 1.75
N ILE A 29 -5.36 6.22 2.22
CA ILE A 29 -5.96 4.95 1.82
C ILE A 29 -6.85 4.50 2.97
N VAL A 30 -8.15 4.29 2.71
CA VAL A 30 -9.10 3.89 3.75
C VAL A 30 -9.79 2.58 3.40
N LEU A 31 -9.70 1.62 4.31
CA LEU A 31 -10.44 0.37 4.23
C LEU A 31 -11.77 0.54 4.97
N ARG A 32 -12.89 0.32 4.27
CA ARG A 32 -14.24 0.44 4.83
C ARG A 32 -15.02 -0.86 4.66
N ASN A 33 -15.90 -1.13 5.63
CA ASN A 33 -16.93 -2.15 5.47
C ASN A 33 -17.94 -1.67 4.41
N PRO A 34 -18.15 -2.39 3.30
CA PRO A 34 -19.00 -1.92 2.20
C PRO A 34 -20.49 -1.89 2.55
N VAL A 35 -20.92 -2.60 3.60
CA VAL A 35 -22.32 -2.65 4.03
C VAL A 35 -22.63 -1.55 5.05
N THR A 36 -21.77 -1.40 6.06
CA THR A 36 -22.00 -0.43 7.15
C THR A 36 -21.33 0.92 6.92
N ASN A 37 -20.46 1.02 5.91
CA ASN A 37 -19.57 2.16 5.64
C ASN A 37 -18.61 2.52 6.80
N MET A 38 -18.48 1.63 7.78
CA MET A 38 -17.60 1.80 8.93
C MET A 38 -16.13 1.69 8.48
N GLU A 39 -15.30 2.62 8.91
CA GLU A 39 -13.85 2.55 8.73
C GLU A 39 -13.29 1.38 9.53
N ILE A 40 -12.54 0.51 8.86
CA ILE A 40 -11.86 -0.65 9.46
C ILE A 40 -10.42 -0.25 9.78
N ASP A 41 -9.77 0.41 8.83
CA ASP A 41 -8.37 0.83 8.94
C ASP A 41 -8.09 1.96 7.95
N ARG A 42 -7.00 2.70 8.18
CA ARG A 42 -6.51 3.72 7.24
C ARG A 42 -5.00 3.74 7.19
N ILE A 43 -4.47 4.36 6.16
CA ILE A 43 -3.08 4.81 6.08
C ILE A 43 -3.13 6.25 5.56
N ASN A 44 -2.61 7.19 6.34
CA ASN A 44 -2.38 8.55 5.86
C ASN A 44 -0.95 8.64 5.33
N TYR A 45 -0.76 9.26 4.17
CA TYR A 45 0.56 9.36 3.55
C TYR A 45 0.76 10.75 2.93
N ASP A 46 2.03 11.07 2.68
CA ASP A 46 2.45 12.29 2.01
C ASP A 46 3.54 11.99 0.98
N GLY A 47 4.03 13.04 0.32
CA GLY A 47 5.08 12.91 -0.70
C GLY A 47 6.44 12.43 -0.20
N SER A 48 6.61 12.17 1.11
CA SER A 48 7.81 11.57 1.70
C SER A 48 7.60 10.14 2.18
N PHE A 49 6.34 9.69 2.25
CA PHE A 49 5.95 8.44 2.89
C PHE A 49 5.86 7.29 1.88
N PRO A 50 6.66 6.22 2.00
CA PRO A 50 7.83 5.98 2.84
C PRO A 50 9.17 6.24 2.12
N GLY A 51 9.18 6.72 0.88
CA GLY A 51 10.38 6.78 0.03
C GLY A 51 10.39 7.89 -1.02
N GLY A 52 9.37 8.76 -1.02
CA GLY A 52 9.26 9.84 -2.01
C GLY A 52 8.68 9.43 -3.36
N ALA A 53 8.59 10.40 -4.25
CA ALA A 53 8.09 10.21 -5.61
C ALA A 53 8.93 9.17 -6.38
N GLY A 54 8.26 8.23 -7.05
CA GLY A 54 8.90 7.17 -7.82
C GLY A 54 9.38 5.98 -6.98
N VAL A 55 9.04 5.93 -5.69
CA VAL A 55 9.46 4.85 -4.79
C VAL A 55 8.25 4.12 -4.21
N SER A 56 8.18 2.81 -4.45
CA SER A 56 7.15 1.95 -3.90
C SER A 56 7.28 1.78 -2.39
N CYS A 57 6.13 1.58 -1.73
CA CYS A 57 6.00 1.34 -0.30
C CYS A 57 5.59 -0.10 -0.02
N GLN A 58 6.14 -0.67 1.06
CA GLN A 58 5.66 -1.93 1.63
C GLN A 58 5.65 -1.86 3.15
N LEU A 59 4.65 -2.47 3.78
CA LEU A 59 4.61 -2.66 5.22
C LEU A 59 5.70 -3.67 5.62
N ARG A 60 6.37 -3.42 6.75
CA ARG A 60 7.24 -4.41 7.44
C ARG A 60 6.40 -5.63 7.87
N THR A 61 7.04 -6.58 8.56
CA THR A 61 6.32 -7.63 9.29
C THR A 61 5.04 -7.08 9.96
N LEU A 62 3.91 -7.74 9.72
CA LEU A 62 2.59 -7.36 10.22
C LEU A 62 2.65 -7.01 11.72
N PRO A 63 2.47 -5.73 12.07
CA PRO A 63 2.50 -5.32 13.46
C PRO A 63 1.28 -5.87 14.22
N PRO A 64 1.40 -6.15 15.52
CA PRO A 64 0.31 -6.70 16.32
C PRO A 64 -0.83 -5.69 16.58
N ILE A 65 -0.66 -4.43 16.16
CA ILE A 65 -1.59 -3.32 16.41
C ILE A 65 -1.99 -2.75 15.06
N ALA A 66 -3.30 -2.62 14.82
CA ALA A 66 -3.85 -2.16 13.54
C ALA A 66 -3.27 -0.81 13.09
N SER A 67 -3.24 0.18 13.98
CA SER A 67 -2.76 1.55 13.69
C SER A 67 -1.25 1.68 13.51
N ALA A 68 -0.50 0.58 13.49
CA ALA A 68 0.96 0.66 13.37
C ALA A 68 1.39 0.91 11.92
N ASN A 69 0.58 0.56 10.93
CA ASN A 69 0.79 0.90 9.51
C ASN A 69 0.73 2.41 9.22
N ASP A 70 0.15 3.21 10.12
CA ASP A 70 0.15 4.68 10.05
C ASP A 70 1.55 5.30 10.26
N SER A 71 2.48 4.55 10.86
CA SER A 71 3.83 5.03 11.13
C SER A 71 4.78 4.69 9.99
N ALA A 72 5.45 5.71 9.44
CA ALA A 72 6.47 5.54 8.40
C ALA A 72 7.61 4.61 8.85
N ALA A 73 7.87 4.55 10.16
CA ALA A 73 8.89 3.65 10.73
C ALA A 73 8.54 2.16 10.53
N ASN A 74 7.25 1.84 10.42
CA ASN A 74 6.77 0.49 10.15
C ASN A 74 6.64 0.19 8.64
N MET A 75 7.01 1.14 7.79
CA MET A 75 7.05 0.99 6.35
C MET A 75 8.49 0.86 5.85
N CYS A 76 8.64 0.36 4.64
CA CYS A 76 9.89 0.31 3.90
C CYS A 76 9.70 0.93 2.52
N ALA A 77 10.62 1.83 2.17
CA ALA A 77 10.87 2.19 0.78
C ALA A 77 11.47 1.02 0.02
N ALA A 78 11.03 0.83 -1.23
CA ALA A 78 11.71 -0.06 -2.16
C ALA A 78 13.13 0.45 -2.47
N THR A 79 14.06 -0.48 -2.64
CA THR A 79 15.46 -0.19 -3.01
C THR A 79 15.85 -0.80 -4.36
N SER A 80 15.06 -1.74 -4.87
CA SER A 80 15.25 -2.37 -6.18
C SER A 80 14.84 -1.42 -7.29
N SER A 81 15.69 -1.22 -8.29
CA SER A 81 15.34 -0.42 -9.46
C SER A 81 14.36 -1.15 -10.38
N TYR A 82 13.46 -0.39 -10.98
CA TYR A 82 12.47 -0.85 -11.94
C TYR A 82 12.32 0.16 -13.10
N GLY A 83 12.15 -0.36 -14.31
CA GLY A 83 11.96 0.46 -15.50
C GLY A 83 13.08 1.48 -15.71
N ALA A 84 12.73 2.76 -15.83
CA ALA A 84 13.63 3.85 -16.17
C ALA A 84 14.35 4.50 -14.98
N GLY A 85 14.16 4.00 -13.74
CA GLY A 85 14.84 4.53 -12.56
C GLY A 85 14.00 4.57 -11.29
N ASP A 86 12.69 4.33 -11.38
CA ASP A 86 11.81 4.19 -10.21
C ASP A 86 12.20 2.97 -9.38
N LEU A 87 11.81 2.96 -8.11
CA LEU A 87 12.12 1.88 -7.19
C LEU A 87 10.88 1.05 -6.86
N GLY A 88 10.96 -0.26 -7.11
CA GLY A 88 9.87 -1.20 -6.89
C GLY A 88 10.25 -2.63 -7.28
N SER A 89 9.37 -3.57 -6.96
CA SER A 89 9.53 -5.00 -7.30
C SER A 89 8.31 -5.62 -8.00
N PRO A 90 7.73 -5.02 -9.07
CA PRO A 90 6.58 -5.60 -9.77
C PRO A 90 6.83 -7.05 -10.21
N GLY A 91 5.89 -7.94 -9.89
CA GLY A 91 5.99 -9.36 -10.22
C GLY A 91 6.95 -10.17 -9.35
N ALA A 92 7.62 -9.55 -8.39
CA ALA A 92 8.49 -10.21 -7.41
C ALA A 92 7.98 -10.00 -5.98
N ALA A 93 8.48 -10.81 -5.05
CA ALA A 93 8.13 -10.68 -3.64
C ALA A 93 8.69 -9.36 -3.05
N ASN A 94 7.93 -8.83 -2.09
CA ASN A 94 8.33 -7.73 -1.23
C ASN A 94 9.61 -8.09 -0.46
N THR A 95 10.56 -7.16 -0.39
CA THR A 95 11.92 -7.38 0.14
C THR A 95 12.13 -6.86 1.57
N CYS A 96 11.16 -6.11 2.09
CA CYS A 96 11.22 -5.61 3.45
C CYS A 96 10.89 -6.73 4.44
N PRO A 97 11.69 -6.92 5.50
CA PRO A 97 11.42 -7.89 6.54
C PRO A 97 10.19 -7.51 7.37
#